data_AF-A0A929AAN8-F1
#
_entry.id   AF-A0A929AAN8-F1
#
_cell.length_a   1.000
_cell.length_b   1.000
_cell.length_c   1.000
_cell.angle_alpha   90.00
_cell.angle_beta   90.00
_cell.angle_gamma   90.00
#
_symmetry.space_group_name_H-M   'P 1'
#
loop_
_entity.id
_entity.type
_entity.pdbx_description
1 polymer ?
#
loop_
_entity_poly.entity_id
_entity_poly.type
_entity_poly.pdbx_seq_one_letter_code
_entity_poly.pdbx_strand_id
1 'polypeptide(L)'
;MENTDLPSSSGESTEDLPREVRVAELRNVITTLQMADQIAESGYLITSSELADLMDVNASAVTSRGDNWVWRNWVVSRVRREGNQILWQLERVD
;
A
#
# COMPACT_ATOMS: atom_id res chain seq x y z
N MET A 1 -14.33 41.27 21.14
CA MET A 1 -13.23 40.42 20.65
C MET A 1 -13.75 38.99 20.67
N GLU A 2 -14.29 38.55 19.54
CA GLU A 2 -14.62 37.14 19.29
C GLU A 2 -13.34 36.32 19.30
N ASN A 3 -13.29 35.25 20.08
CA ASN A 3 -12.30 34.21 19.91
C ASN A 3 -13.06 32.92 19.60
N THR A 4 -12.98 32.55 18.33
CA THR A 4 -13.57 31.37 17.72
C THR A 4 -13.01 30.10 18.34
N ASP A 5 -13.91 29.23 18.76
CA ASP A 5 -13.70 27.84 19.14
C ASP A 5 -13.05 27.05 17.98
N LEU A 6 -11.86 26.50 18.22
CA LEU A 6 -11.23 25.51 17.35
C LEU A 6 -11.67 24.12 17.85
N PRO A 7 -12.49 23.35 17.11
CA PRO A 7 -12.56 21.92 17.38
C PRO A 7 -11.22 21.32 17.00
N SER A 8 -10.49 20.90 18.03
CA SER A 8 -9.30 20.07 17.92
C SER A 8 -9.63 18.85 17.07
N SER A 9 -8.78 18.56 16.09
CA SER A 9 -8.85 17.37 15.26
C SER A 9 -8.92 16.12 16.14
N SER A 10 -10.13 15.60 16.31
CA SER A 10 -10.35 14.26 16.83
C SER A 10 -9.76 13.30 15.80
N GLY A 11 -8.60 12.74 16.11
CA GLY A 11 -8.15 11.53 15.45
C GLY A 11 -9.26 10.50 15.58
N GLU A 12 -9.85 10.13 14.45
CA GLU A 12 -10.86 9.08 14.35
C GLU A 12 -10.19 7.77 14.78
N SER A 13 -10.25 7.50 16.09
CA SER A 13 -9.79 6.27 16.69
C SER A 13 -10.55 5.12 16.03
N THR A 14 -9.83 4.33 15.23
CA THR A 14 -10.27 3.11 14.53
C THR A 14 -10.80 2.02 15.49
N GLU A 15 -10.80 2.31 16.79
CA GLU A 15 -11.18 1.45 17.91
C GLU A 15 -12.70 1.38 18.12
N ASP A 16 -13.49 2.36 17.66
CA ASP A 16 -14.96 2.39 17.81
C ASP A 16 -15.71 1.69 16.66
N LEU A 17 -14.99 1.15 15.68
CA LEU A 17 -15.62 0.48 14.55
C LEU A 17 -16.27 -0.85 14.99
N PRO A 18 -17.49 -1.15 14.49
CA PRO A 18 -18.16 -2.42 14.72
C PRO A 18 -17.22 -3.58 14.41
N ARG A 19 -17.26 -4.64 15.23
CA ARG A 19 -16.38 -5.81 15.04
C ARG A 19 -16.46 -6.36 13.61
N GLU A 20 -17.63 -6.30 12.99
CA GLU A 20 -17.86 -6.72 11.60
C GLU A 20 -17.05 -5.90 10.60
N VAL A 21 -16.99 -4.57 10.78
CA VAL A 21 -16.18 -3.66 9.95
C VAL A 21 -14.69 -3.94 10.15
N ARG A 22 -14.23 -4.10 11.40
CA ARG A 22 -12.83 -4.44 11.68
C ARG A 22 -12.42 -5.78 11.06
N VAL A 23 -13.30 -6.78 11.09
CA VAL A 23 -13.04 -8.08 10.45
C VAL A 23 -13.02 -7.96 8.93
N ALA A 24 -13.87 -7.12 8.33
CA ALA A 24 -13.85 -6.86 6.89
C ALA A 24 -12.54 -6.18 6.45
N GLU A 25 -12.08 -5.17 7.19
CA GLU A 25 -10.80 -4.50 6.93
C GLU A 25 -9.62 -5.48 7.01
N LEU A 26 -9.60 -6.34 8.03
CA LEU A 26 -8.58 -7.39 8.13
C LEU A 26 -8.63 -8.37 6.96
N ARG A 27 -9.84 -8.74 6.49
CA ARG A 27 -9.99 -9.59 5.30
C ARG A 27 -9.45 -8.91 4.05
N ASN A 28 -9.71 -7.62 3.87
CA ASN A 28 -9.17 -6.84 2.76
C ASN A 28 -7.63 -6.86 2.82
N VAL A 29 -7.05 -6.55 3.99
CA VAL A 29 -5.60 -6.59 4.18
C VAL A 29 -5.01 -7.97 3.86
N ILE A 30 -5.59 -9.05 4.39
CA ILE A 30 -5.13 -10.41 4.10
C ILE A 30 -5.24 -10.73 2.61
N THR A 31 -6.32 -10.34 1.95
CA THR A 31 -6.52 -10.56 0.52
C THR A 31 -5.45 -9.83 -0.29
N THR A 32 -5.15 -8.58 0.03
CA THR A 32 -4.07 -7.80 -0.57
C THR A 32 -2.70 -8.47 -0.37
N LEU A 33 -2.42 -8.98 0.83
CA LEU A 33 -1.18 -9.69 1.12
C LEU A 33 -1.07 -11.00 0.34
N GLN A 34 -2.17 -11.73 0.16
CA GLN A 34 -2.20 -12.94 -0.66
C GLN A 34 -1.96 -12.62 -2.14
N MET A 35 -2.55 -11.54 -2.67
CA MET A 35 -2.26 -11.09 -4.04
C MET A 35 -0.78 -10.73 -4.20
N ALA A 36 -0.20 -9.99 -3.25
CA ALA A 36 1.22 -9.65 -3.26
C ALA A 36 2.12 -10.89 -3.24
N ASP A 37 1.77 -11.90 -2.41
CA ASP A 37 2.50 -13.17 -2.36
C ASP A 37 2.43 -13.90 -3.70
N GLN A 38 1.23 -13.99 -4.29
CA GLN A 38 1.02 -14.65 -5.57
C GLN A 38 1.75 -13.94 -6.73
N ILE A 39 1.78 -12.61 -6.73
CA ILE A 39 2.57 -11.80 -7.67
C ILE A 39 4.06 -12.10 -7.53
N ALA A 40 4.55 -12.19 -6.30
CA ALA A 40 5.94 -12.50 -6.01
C ALA A 40 6.33 -13.93 -6.41
N GLU A 41 5.50 -14.92 -6.08
CA GLU A 41 5.74 -16.32 -6.44
C GLU A 41 5.69 -16.56 -7.95
N SER A 42 4.79 -15.87 -8.66
CA SER A 42 4.65 -16.01 -10.11
C SER A 42 5.66 -15.17 -10.89
N GLY A 43 6.34 -14.21 -10.24
CA GLY A 43 7.26 -13.27 -10.88
C GLY A 43 6.54 -12.27 -11.82
N TYR A 44 5.30 -11.89 -11.50
CA TYR A 44 4.56 -10.93 -12.31
C TYR A 44 5.13 -9.51 -12.17
N LEU A 45 5.11 -8.76 -13.27
CA LEU A 45 5.43 -7.34 -13.28
C LEU A 45 4.14 -6.54 -13.13
N ILE A 46 4.09 -5.66 -12.14
CA ILE A 46 2.95 -4.78 -11.89
C ILE A 46 3.33 -3.32 -12.10
N THR A 47 2.38 -2.51 -12.50
CA THR A 47 2.60 -1.07 -12.68
C THR A 47 2.71 -0.34 -11.34
N SER A 48 3.33 0.84 -11.32
CA SER A 48 3.37 1.71 -10.14
C SER A 48 1.99 2.04 -9.57
N SER A 49 0.94 2.05 -10.40
CA SER A 49 -0.44 2.28 -9.97
C SER A 49 -1.02 1.05 -9.25
N GLU A 50 -0.80 -0.15 -9.79
CA GLU A 50 -1.25 -1.40 -9.14
C GLU A 50 -0.48 -1.67 -7.85
N LEU A 51 0.82 -1.38 -7.83
CA LEU A 51 1.62 -1.45 -6.62
C LEU A 51 1.16 -0.45 -5.57
N ALA A 52 0.80 0.76 -6.00
CA ALA A 52 0.23 1.79 -5.12
C ALA A 52 -1.11 1.32 -4.51
N ASP A 53 -1.98 0.71 -5.31
CA ASP A 53 -3.26 0.13 -4.87
C ASP A 53 -3.04 -1.01 -3.87
N LEU A 54 -2.11 -1.93 -4.15
CA LEU A 54 -1.73 -3.02 -3.22
C LEU A 54 -1.14 -2.51 -1.91
N MET A 55 -0.39 -1.41 -1.95
CA MET A 55 0.25 -0.84 -0.77
C MET A 55 -0.67 0.11 0.01
N ASP A 56 -1.83 0.47 -0.55
CA ASP A 56 -2.69 1.55 -0.07
C ASP A 56 -1.91 2.88 0.10
N VAL A 57 -1.09 3.22 -0.91
CA VAL A 57 -0.31 4.47 -0.95
C VAL A 57 -0.45 5.14 -2.30
N ASN A 58 0.01 6.39 -2.43
CA ASN A 58 0.02 7.06 -3.73
C ASN A 58 1.17 6.56 -4.63
N ALA A 59 0.96 6.52 -5.95
CA ALA A 59 2.00 6.15 -6.92
C ALA A 59 3.27 7.03 -6.81
N SER A 60 3.12 8.30 -6.40
CA SER A 60 4.26 9.18 -6.13
C SER A 60 5.13 8.70 -4.96
N ALA A 61 4.54 8.08 -3.93
CA ALA A 61 5.29 7.52 -2.81
C ALA A 61 6.10 6.30 -3.23
N VAL A 62 5.55 5.46 -4.12
CA VAL A 62 6.24 4.30 -4.71
C VAL A 62 7.46 4.74 -5.50
N THR A 63 7.32 5.73 -6.40
CA THR A 63 8.43 6.18 -7.25
C THR A 63 9.52 6.93 -6.48
N SER A 64 9.16 7.59 -5.37
CA SER A 64 10.07 8.34 -4.50
C SER A 64 10.97 7.44 -3.63
N ARG A 65 10.55 6.19 -3.34
CA ARG A 65 11.32 5.27 -2.48
C ARG A 65 12.64 4.77 -3.07
N GLY A 66 12.84 4.91 -4.37
CA GLY A 66 14.08 4.52 -5.06
C GLY A 66 13.87 3.41 -6.09
N ASP A 67 14.91 2.63 -6.36
CA ASP A 67 14.87 1.54 -7.34
C ASP A 67 14.60 0.18 -6.70
N ASN A 68 14.95 -0.03 -5.43
CA ASN A 68 14.57 -1.22 -4.67
C ASN A 68 14.31 -0.85 -3.21
N TRP A 69 13.31 -1.46 -2.59
CA TRP A 69 13.06 -1.34 -1.15
C TRP A 69 12.28 -2.54 -0.61
N VAL A 70 12.32 -2.71 0.70
CA VAL A 70 11.53 -3.72 1.40
C VAL A 70 10.18 -3.14 1.80
N TRP A 71 9.11 -3.86 1.46
CA TRP A 71 7.75 -3.61 1.90
C TRP A 71 7.19 -4.85 2.60
N ARG A 72 6.98 -4.76 3.93
CA ARG A 72 6.51 -5.87 4.77
C ARG A 72 7.41 -7.11 4.59
N ASN A 73 6.92 -8.14 3.89
CA ASN A 73 7.62 -9.40 3.64
C ASN A 73 8.12 -9.53 2.20
N TRP A 74 8.08 -8.45 1.40
CA TRP A 74 8.46 -8.46 0.00
C TRP A 74 9.51 -7.39 -0.30
N VAL A 75 10.45 -7.71 -1.18
CA VAL A 75 11.32 -6.75 -1.86
C VAL A 75 10.59 -6.28 -3.10
N VAL A 76 10.45 -4.97 -3.23
CA VAL A 76 9.93 -4.33 -4.43
C VAL A 76 11.10 -3.81 -5.23
N SER A 77 11.23 -4.28 -6.47
CA SER A 77 12.35 -3.97 -7.37
C SER A 77 11.83 -3.32 -8.65
N ARG A 78 12.42 -2.18 -9.03
CA ARG A 78 12.13 -1.51 -10.29
C ARG A 78 12.74 -2.31 -11.43
N VAL A 79 11.92 -2.74 -12.38
CA VAL A 79 12.41 -3.52 -13.53
C VAL A 79 12.67 -2.62 -14.72
N ARG A 80 11.66 -1.89 -15.18
CA ARG A 80 11.78 -0.98 -16.33
C ARG A 80 10.70 0.09 -16.33
N ARG A 81 10.93 1.15 -17.09
CA ARG A 81 9.92 2.17 -17.37
C ARG A 81 9.37 1.97 -18.77
N GLU A 82 8.06 1.77 -18.88
CA GLU A 82 7.33 1.75 -20.15
C GLU A 82 6.50 3.03 -20.28
N GLY A 83 7.03 3.98 -21.06
CA GLY A 83 6.40 5.29 -21.28
C GLY A 83 6.23 6.08 -19.98
N ASN A 84 4.96 6.27 -19.57
CA ASN A 84 4.63 6.97 -18.32
C ASN A 84 4.50 6.05 -17.10
N GLN A 85 4.63 4.73 -17.28
CA GLN A 85 4.49 3.77 -16.19
C GLN A 85 5.83 3.14 -15.85
N ILE A 86 6.01 2.85 -14.57
CA ILE A 86 7.15 2.06 -14.10
C ILE A 86 6.62 0.68 -13.73
N LEU A 87 7.30 -0.34 -14.24
CA LEU A 87 7.05 -1.73 -13.91
C LEU A 87 7.92 -2.12 -12.72
N TRP A 88 7.27 -2.76 -11.76
CA TRP A 88 7.81 -3.22 -10.51
C TRP A 88 7.63 -4.72 -10.43
N GLN A 89 8.60 -5.37 -9.82
CA GLN A 89 8.55 -6.78 -9.49
C GLN A 89 8.54 -6.91 -7.97
N LEU A 90 7.71 -7.81 -7.45
CA LEU A 90 7.76 -8.19 -6.06
C LEU A 90 8.52 -9.50 -5.95
N GLU A 91 9.33 -9.62 -4.91
CA GLU A 91 10.05 -10.83 -4.54
C GLU A 91 9.86 -11.06 -3.04
N ARG A 92 9.72 -12.31 -2.60
CA ARG A 92 9.58 -12.60 -1.17
C ARG A 92 10.92 -12.40 -0.47
N VAL A 93 10.93 -11.71 0.68
CA VAL A 93 12.09 -11.66 1.58
C VAL A 93 12.09 -12.98 2.34
N ASP A 94 13.07 -13.85 2.06
CA ASP A 94 13.31 -15.10 2.80
C ASP A 94 13.97 -14.82 4.17
#